data_AF-A0A524I741-F1
#
_entry.id   AF-A0A524I741-F1
#
_cell.length_a   1.000
_cell.length_b   1.000
_cell.length_c   1.000
_cell.angle_alpha   90.00
_cell.angle_beta   90.00
_cell.angle_gamma   90.00
#
_symmetry.space_group_name_H-M   'P 1'
#
loop_
_entity.id
_entity.type
_entity.pdbx_description
1 polymer ?
#
loop_
_entity_poly.entity_id
_entity_poly.type
_entity_poly.pdbx_seq_one_letter_code
_entity_poly.pdbx_strand_id
1 'polypeptide(L)'
;MVLADPGWHPGVLGIVASKIVQRYHRPAVLLWIEGDEAKGSLRTADGFPLIDALSGLSPLLVRYGGHMQAAGIALSIGNLSAFREGFDRAAREYASGRDGVPRVGIDAKVRFDEISRSFMEELDRMRPFGMGNEEPVLLASNVCVKKHSLFGEGGRHLKAELSGDARRFEAVAFFRTELPTGPDGLLDILFTPQWTFFRGERSVRLRLIDARPSGLPVALATAGP
;
A
#
# COMPACT_ATOMS: atom_id res chain seq x y z
N MET A 1 -11.10 9.97 -6.41
CA MET A 1 -10.69 11.16 -5.62
C MET A 1 -10.04 12.17 -6.54
N VAL A 2 -10.50 13.41 -6.49
CA VAL A 2 -10.02 14.49 -7.36
C VAL A 2 -9.77 15.75 -6.51
N LEU A 3 -8.51 16.18 -6.44
CA LEU A 3 -8.09 17.33 -5.65
C LEU A 3 -7.42 18.37 -6.56
N ALA A 4 -7.59 19.66 -6.23
CA ALA A 4 -7.06 20.77 -7.03
C ALA A 4 -6.64 21.92 -6.13
N ASP A 5 -5.48 22.52 -6.39
CA ASP A 5 -4.96 23.65 -5.62
C ASP A 5 -4.03 24.53 -6.48
N PRO A 6 -4.15 25.87 -6.46
CA PRO A 6 -3.26 26.76 -7.19
C PRO A 6 -1.83 26.81 -6.63
N GLY A 7 -1.62 26.45 -5.36
CA GLY A 7 -0.33 26.46 -4.68
C GLY A 7 0.53 25.21 -4.91
N TRP A 8 0.04 24.21 -5.67
CA TRP A 8 0.78 22.97 -5.91
C TRP A 8 1.79 23.09 -7.04
N HIS A 9 2.97 22.49 -6.86
CA HIS A 9 3.98 22.46 -7.91
C HIS A 9 3.65 21.36 -8.95
N PRO A 10 3.54 21.68 -10.25
CA PRO A 10 3.12 20.71 -11.28
C PRO A 10 4.05 19.50 -11.35
N GLY A 11 5.36 19.70 -11.11
CA GLY A 11 6.38 18.64 -11.12
C GLY A 11 6.22 17.55 -10.04
N VAL A 12 5.44 17.78 -8.97
CA VAL A 12 5.27 16.78 -7.90
C VAL A 12 3.94 16.04 -7.93
N LEU A 13 2.97 16.52 -8.73
CA LEU A 13 1.59 16.00 -8.72
C LEU A 13 1.53 14.49 -8.98
N GLY A 14 2.32 13.99 -9.93
CA GLY A 14 2.37 12.56 -10.26
C GLY A 14 2.87 11.69 -9.10
N ILE A 15 3.90 12.16 -8.37
CA ILE A 15 4.48 11.44 -7.23
C ILE A 15 3.49 11.38 -6.07
N VAL A 16 2.83 12.51 -5.77
CA VAL A 16 1.84 12.59 -4.69
C VAL A 16 0.60 11.76 -5.05
N ALA A 17 0.14 11.81 -6.31
CA ALA A 17 -0.96 10.96 -6.79
C ALA A 17 -0.64 9.47 -6.61
N SER A 18 0.58 9.03 -6.95
CA SER A 18 1.00 7.64 -6.73
C SER A 18 0.99 7.25 -5.24
N LYS A 19 1.46 8.12 -4.34
CA LYS A 19 1.43 7.85 -2.88
C LYS A 19 0.01 7.76 -2.35
N ILE A 20 -0.90 8.58 -2.86
CA ILE A 20 -2.33 8.52 -2.52
C ILE A 20 -2.93 7.19 -2.97
N VAL A 21 -2.67 6.79 -4.22
CA VAL A 21 -3.12 5.49 -4.74
C VAL A 21 -2.59 4.35 -3.87
N GLN A 22 -1.30 4.35 -3.53
CA GLN A 22 -0.70 3.33 -2.67
C GLN A 22 -1.33 3.29 -1.27
N ARG A 23 -1.64 4.45 -0.69
CA ARG A 23 -2.20 4.54 0.66
C ARG A 23 -3.68 4.17 0.72
N TYR A 24 -4.45 4.57 -0.29
CA TYR A 24 -5.92 4.48 -0.25
C TYR A 24 -6.49 3.45 -1.24
N HIS A 25 -5.66 2.84 -2.08
CA HIS A 25 -6.05 1.89 -3.13
C HIS A 25 -7.21 2.38 -3.99
N ARG A 26 -7.20 3.68 -4.32
CA ARG A 26 -8.26 4.36 -5.09
C ARG A 26 -7.63 5.24 -6.17
N PRO A 27 -8.27 5.38 -7.34
CA PRO A 27 -7.83 6.32 -8.36
C PRO A 27 -7.76 7.75 -7.81
N ALA A 28 -6.66 8.43 -8.11
CA ALA A 28 -6.34 9.76 -7.61
C ALA A 28 -6.01 10.70 -8.76
N VAL A 29 -6.61 11.89 -8.72
CA VAL A 29 -6.35 12.99 -9.66
C VAL A 29 -5.89 14.19 -8.86
N LEU A 30 -4.69 14.69 -9.14
CA LEU A 30 -4.20 15.94 -8.57
C LEU A 30 -4.03 16.98 -9.66
N LEU A 31 -4.61 18.15 -9.45
CA LEU A 31 -4.64 19.26 -10.39
C LEU A 31 -3.96 20.49 -9.76
N TRP A 32 -3.09 21.11 -10.53
CA TRP A 32 -2.62 22.46 -10.27
C TRP A 32 -3.44 23.45 -11.09
N ILE A 33 -3.82 24.57 -10.47
CA ILE A 33 -4.65 25.60 -11.09
C ILE A 33 -3.76 26.74 -11.58
N GLU A 34 -3.87 27.07 -12.87
CA GLU A 34 -3.13 28.14 -13.55
C GLU A 34 -4.09 28.95 -14.42
N GLY A 35 -4.36 30.19 -14.03
CA GLY A 35 -5.30 31.05 -14.76
C GLY A 35 -6.73 30.51 -14.70
N ASP A 36 -7.30 30.19 -15.86
CA ASP A 36 -8.64 29.61 -16.05
C ASP A 36 -8.61 28.09 -16.32
N GLU A 37 -7.42 27.47 -16.27
CA GLU A 37 -7.22 26.04 -16.48
C GLU A 37 -6.72 25.32 -15.22
N ALA A 38 -7.05 24.04 -15.13
CA ALA A 38 -6.48 23.11 -14.18
C ALA A 38 -5.75 21.99 -14.95
N LYS A 39 -4.47 21.79 -14.65
CA LYS A 39 -3.59 20.80 -15.29
C LYS A 39 -3.08 19.83 -14.26
N GLY A 40 -3.02 18.54 -14.57
CA GLY A 40 -2.63 17.60 -13.55
C GLY A 40 -2.37 16.19 -13.99
N SER A 41 -2.16 15.34 -12.98
CA SER A 41 -1.76 13.96 -13.14
C SER A 41 -2.74 13.04 -12.42
N LEU A 42 -3.04 11.93 -13.09
CA LEU A 42 -3.87 10.85 -12.59
C LEU A 42 -3.02 9.63 -12.37
N ARG A 43 -3.33 8.90 -11.30
CA ARG A 43 -2.78 7.59 -11.01
C ARG A 43 -3.89 6.66 -10.56
N THR A 44 -3.76 5.38 -10.86
CA THR A 44 -4.64 4.36 -10.32
C THR A 44 -3.87 3.11 -9.90
N ALA A 45 -4.44 2.36 -8.96
CA ALA A 45 -4.05 0.98 -8.68
C ALA A 45 -4.57 0.08 -9.81
N ASP A 46 -4.10 -1.16 -9.83
CA ASP A 46 -4.42 -2.11 -10.89
C ASP A 46 -5.92 -2.32 -11.11
N GLY A 47 -6.27 -2.41 -12.39
CA GLY A 47 -7.59 -2.80 -12.87
C GLY A 47 -8.56 -1.66 -13.18
N PHE A 48 -8.38 -0.44 -12.65
CA PHE A 48 -9.27 0.67 -13.04
C PHE A 48 -8.98 1.09 -14.48
N PRO A 49 -9.97 1.07 -15.39
CA PRO A 49 -9.76 1.41 -16.80
C PRO A 49 -9.64 2.94 -16.94
N LEU A 50 -8.48 3.48 -16.58
CA LEU A 50 -8.25 4.92 -16.46
C LEU A 50 -8.52 5.67 -17.77
N ILE A 51 -8.07 5.12 -18.90
CA ILE A 51 -8.24 5.75 -20.21
C ILE A 51 -9.71 5.76 -20.63
N ASP A 52 -10.43 4.66 -20.44
CA ASP A 52 -11.87 4.59 -20.78
C ASP A 52 -12.69 5.57 -19.92
N ALA A 53 -12.37 5.67 -18.63
CA ALA A 53 -13.00 6.64 -17.73
C ALA A 53 -12.74 8.09 -18.19
N LEU A 54 -11.53 8.40 -18.67
CA LEU A 54 -11.22 9.72 -19.22
C LEU A 54 -11.90 9.97 -20.56
N SER A 55 -11.99 8.96 -21.42
CA SER A 55 -12.70 9.05 -22.70
C SER A 55 -14.19 9.35 -22.49
N GLY A 56 -14.84 8.75 -21.49
CA GLY A 56 -16.22 9.09 -21.11
C GLY A 56 -16.40 10.53 -20.59
N LEU A 57 -15.32 11.18 -20.18
CA LEU A 57 -15.31 12.56 -19.68
C LEU A 57 -14.67 13.55 -20.66
N SER A 58 -14.33 13.11 -21.87
CA SER A 58 -13.62 13.94 -22.86
C SER A 58 -14.28 15.28 -23.17
N PRO A 59 -15.63 15.45 -23.16
CA PRO A 59 -16.25 16.76 -23.38
C PRO A 59 -15.90 17.81 -22.32
N LEU A 60 -15.46 17.38 -21.13
CA LEU A 60 -15.08 18.26 -20.03
C LEU A 60 -13.59 18.64 -20.07
N LEU A 61 -12.80 17.97 -20.92
CA LEU A 61 -11.36 18.04 -20.95
C LEU A 61 -10.88 18.84 -22.16
N VAL A 62 -9.90 19.71 -21.95
CA VAL A 62 -9.17 20.40 -23.02
C VAL A 62 -8.19 19.44 -23.69
N ARG A 63 -7.53 18.59 -22.90
CA ARG A 63 -6.67 17.50 -23.38
C ARG A 63 -6.57 16.40 -22.35
N TYR A 64 -6.36 15.17 -22.81
CA TYR A 64 -6.00 14.04 -21.97
C TYR A 64 -5.14 13.03 -22.74
N GLY A 65 -4.35 12.25 -22.00
CA GLY A 65 -3.56 11.17 -22.59
C GLY A 65 -2.78 10.40 -21.53
N GLY A 66 -2.39 9.16 -21.84
CA GLY A 66 -1.66 8.31 -20.91
C GLY A 66 -1.77 6.82 -21.22
N HIS A 67 -1.60 6.03 -20.17
CA HIS A 67 -1.65 4.57 -20.18
C HIS A 67 -2.55 4.06 -19.05
N MET A 68 -2.63 2.73 -18.91
CA MET A 68 -3.52 2.04 -17.97
C MET A 68 -3.41 2.54 -16.51
N GLN A 69 -2.21 2.90 -16.04
CA GLN A 69 -1.97 3.30 -14.64
C GLN A 69 -1.75 4.80 -14.42
N ALA A 70 -1.53 5.57 -15.49
CA ALA A 70 -1.12 6.97 -15.39
C ALA A 70 -1.62 7.79 -16.57
N ALA A 71 -2.17 8.96 -16.30
CA ALA A 71 -2.60 9.90 -17.34
C ALA A 71 -2.33 11.35 -16.94
N GLY A 72 -2.25 12.22 -17.94
CA GLY A 72 -2.25 13.67 -17.78
C GLY A 72 -3.53 14.25 -18.35
N ILE A 73 -4.06 15.30 -17.69
CA ILE A 73 -5.25 16.03 -18.17
C ILE A 73 -5.06 17.53 -18.07
N ALA A 74 -5.83 18.26 -18.87
CA ALA A 74 -6.17 19.65 -18.63
C ALA A 74 -7.67 19.88 -18.83
N LEU A 75 -8.25 20.76 -18.03
CA LEU A 75 -9.65 21.19 -18.12
C LEU A 75 -9.79 22.66 -17.72
N SER A 76 -10.86 23.32 -18.18
CA SER A 76 -11.23 24.63 -17.64
C SER A 76 -11.70 24.49 -16.19
N ILE A 77 -11.42 25.49 -15.34
CA ILE A 77 -11.90 25.56 -13.96
C ILE A 77 -13.42 25.43 -13.88
N GLY A 78 -14.16 25.97 -14.87
CA GLY A 78 -15.62 25.84 -14.94
C GLY A 78 -16.11 24.39 -15.02
N ASN A 79 -15.31 23.50 -15.61
CA ASN A 79 -15.62 22.07 -15.74
C ASN A 79 -15.15 21.25 -14.53
N LEU A 80 -14.45 21.84 -13.55
CA LEU A 80 -13.83 21.09 -12.45
C LEU A 80 -14.86 20.35 -11.62
N SER A 81 -15.99 20.97 -11.30
CA SER A 81 -17.05 20.33 -10.52
C SER A 81 -17.65 19.12 -11.26
N ALA A 82 -18.01 19.31 -12.53
CA ALA A 82 -18.56 18.25 -13.37
C ALA A 82 -17.57 17.10 -13.56
N PHE A 83 -16.27 17.41 -13.72
CA PHE A 83 -15.23 16.40 -13.82
C PHE A 83 -15.08 15.61 -12.52
N ARG A 84 -15.11 16.27 -11.35
CA ARG A 84 -15.07 15.60 -10.04
C ARG A 84 -16.19 14.59 -9.89
N GLU A 85 -17.42 15.01 -10.19
CA GLU A 85 -18.61 14.16 -10.09
C GLU A 85 -18.54 12.98 -11.08
N GLY A 86 -18.23 13.26 -12.34
CA GLY A 86 -18.13 12.24 -13.38
C GLY A 86 -17.05 11.19 -13.08
N PHE A 87 -15.87 11.64 -12.63
CA PHE A 87 -14.77 10.74 -12.29
C PHE A 87 -15.06 9.91 -11.04
N ASP A 88 -15.62 10.52 -9.99
CA ASP A 88 -15.97 9.77 -8.78
C ASP A 88 -17.11 8.78 -9.05
N ARG A 89 -18.06 9.09 -9.95
CA ARG A 89 -19.06 8.12 -10.41
C ARG A 89 -18.42 6.92 -11.10
N ALA A 90 -17.57 7.15 -12.10
CA ALA A 90 -16.86 6.08 -12.81
C ALA A 90 -16.02 5.20 -11.85
N ALA A 91 -15.34 5.83 -10.89
CA ALA A 91 -14.58 5.12 -9.87
C ALA A 91 -15.47 4.28 -8.93
N ARG A 92 -16.64 4.80 -8.54
CA ARG A 92 -17.61 4.07 -7.70
C ARG A 92 -18.26 2.91 -8.43
N GLU A 93 -18.65 3.09 -9.69
CA GLU A 93 -19.21 2.03 -10.53
C GLU A 93 -18.19 0.90 -10.71
N TYR A 94 -16.93 1.25 -11.00
CA TYR A 94 -15.84 0.27 -11.06
C TYR A 94 -15.61 -0.47 -9.73
N ALA A 95 -15.70 0.26 -8.61
CA ALA A 95 -15.57 -0.33 -7.28
C ALA A 95 -16.81 -1.15 -6.86
N SER A 96 -17.98 -0.92 -7.46
CA SER A 96 -19.20 -1.64 -7.13
C SER A 96 -19.04 -3.12 -7.49
N GLY A 97 -19.26 -4.01 -6.51
CA GLY A 97 -19.02 -5.45 -6.65
C GLY A 97 -17.55 -5.88 -6.51
N ARG A 98 -16.62 -4.95 -6.24
CA ARG A 98 -15.24 -5.26 -5.85
C ARG A 98 -15.05 -4.90 -4.38
N ASP A 99 -14.55 -5.83 -3.57
CA ASP A 99 -14.17 -5.50 -2.19
C ASP A 99 -13.05 -4.46 -2.24
N GLY A 100 -13.36 -3.20 -1.91
CA GLY A 100 -12.39 -2.10 -1.82
C GLY A 100 -11.41 -2.25 -0.65
N VAL A 101 -11.28 -3.46 -0.10
CA VAL A 101 -10.32 -3.80 0.93
C VAL A 101 -8.99 -4.09 0.24
N PRO A 102 -7.91 -3.38 0.60
CA PRO A 102 -6.58 -3.71 0.14
C PRO A 102 -6.29 -5.19 0.38
N ARG A 103 -6.04 -5.95 -0.68
CA ARG A 103 -5.62 -7.34 -0.59
C ARG A 103 -4.11 -7.37 -0.58
N VAL A 104 -3.54 -8.03 0.41
CA VAL A 104 -2.10 -8.30 0.47
C VAL A 104 -1.93 -9.76 0.04
N GLY A 105 -1.16 -9.98 -1.03
CA GLY A 105 -0.75 -11.33 -1.42
C GLY A 105 0.10 -11.97 -0.33
N ILE A 106 -0.09 -13.26 -0.09
CA ILE A 106 0.74 -14.04 0.84
C ILE A 106 1.53 -15.01 -0.01
N ASP A 107 2.85 -14.86 -0.04
CA ASP A 107 3.72 -15.72 -0.85
C ASP A 107 3.96 -17.08 -0.19
N ALA A 108 4.12 -17.08 1.13
CA ALA A 108 4.29 -18.32 1.89
C ALA A 108 3.86 -18.16 3.35
N LYS A 109 3.41 -19.27 3.94
CA LYS A 109 3.28 -19.41 5.39
C LYS A 109 4.58 -19.99 5.94
N VAL A 110 5.13 -19.36 6.97
CA VAL A 110 6.37 -19.79 7.62
C VAL A 110 6.21 -19.81 9.14
N ARG A 111 6.93 -20.70 9.79
CA ARG A 111 7.14 -20.71 11.23
C ARG A 111 8.31 -19.82 11.60
N PHE A 112 8.34 -19.35 12.84
CA PHE A 112 9.43 -18.48 13.29
C PHE A 112 10.78 -19.21 13.40
N ASP A 113 10.79 -20.52 13.64
CA ASP A 113 12.00 -21.34 13.68
C ASP A 113 12.63 -21.60 12.30
N GLU A 114 11.86 -21.44 11.23
CA GLU A 114 12.32 -21.53 9.83
C GLU A 114 13.05 -20.25 9.38
N ILE A 115 12.82 -19.11 10.03
CA ILE A 115 13.48 -17.83 9.72
C ILE A 115 14.92 -17.85 10.27
N SER A 116 15.76 -18.59 9.56
CA SER A 116 17.17 -18.78 9.87
C SER A 116 18.06 -17.91 8.98
N ARG A 117 19.37 -17.93 9.25
CA ARG A 117 20.34 -17.26 8.37
C ARG A 117 20.32 -17.82 6.95
N SER A 118 20.22 -19.14 6.77
CA SER A 118 20.20 -19.75 5.44
C SER A 118 18.92 -19.38 4.68
N PHE A 119 17.77 -19.35 5.37
CA PHE A 119 16.51 -18.88 4.80
C PHE A 119 16.63 -17.44 4.27
N MET A 120 17.25 -16.56 5.06
CA MET A 120 17.48 -15.18 4.66
C MET A 120 18.49 -15.04 3.51
N GLU A 121 19.49 -15.92 3.43
CA GLU A 121 20.44 -15.96 2.30
C GLU A 121 19.75 -16.43 1.01
N GLU A 122 18.80 -17.37 1.09
CA GLU A 122 17.97 -17.78 -0.04
C GLU A 122 17.05 -16.66 -0.52
N LEU A 123 16.40 -15.94 0.40
CA LEU A 123 15.60 -14.75 0.06
C LEU A 123 16.45 -13.67 -0.62
N ASP A 124 17.69 -13.45 -0.16
CA ASP A 124 18.60 -12.48 -0.78
C ASP A 124 18.94 -12.85 -2.24
N ARG A 125 18.89 -14.13 -2.62
CA ARG A 125 19.11 -14.57 -4.01
C ARG A 125 17.97 -14.21 -4.95
N MET A 126 16.79 -13.87 -4.42
CA MET A 126 15.63 -13.42 -5.21
C MET A 126 15.69 -11.94 -5.58
N ARG A 127 16.70 -11.22 -5.08
CA ARG A 127 16.93 -9.80 -5.41
C ARG A 127 17.38 -9.60 -6.86
N PRO A 128 17.16 -8.41 -7.45
CA PRO A 128 16.64 -7.19 -6.84
C PRO A 128 15.13 -7.17 -6.72
N PHE A 129 14.61 -6.72 -5.58
CA PHE A 129 13.19 -6.47 -5.41
C PHE A 129 12.78 -5.09 -5.95
N GLY A 130 11.57 -4.98 -6.49
CA GLY A 130 11.04 -3.78 -7.11
C GLY A 130 9.79 -4.05 -7.93
N MET A 131 9.49 -3.17 -8.88
CA MET A 131 8.34 -3.33 -9.77
C MET A 131 8.49 -4.61 -10.60
N GLY A 132 7.51 -5.53 -10.49
CA GLY A 132 7.53 -6.82 -11.17
C GLY A 132 8.31 -7.92 -10.44
N ASN A 133 8.94 -7.62 -9.30
CA ASN A 133 9.55 -8.60 -8.39
C ASN A 133 9.45 -8.06 -6.95
N GLU A 134 8.24 -8.10 -6.39
CA GLU A 134 7.99 -7.50 -5.08
C GLU A 134 8.75 -8.22 -3.96
N GLU A 135 9.01 -7.52 -2.85
CA GLU A 135 9.54 -8.19 -1.67
C GLU A 135 8.52 -9.22 -1.16
N PRO A 136 8.93 -10.45 -0.83
CA PRO A 136 8.00 -11.48 -0.40
C PRO A 136 7.31 -11.11 0.91
N VAL A 137 6.01 -11.36 0.96
CA VAL A 137 5.13 -11.20 2.11
C VAL A 137 4.84 -12.57 2.69
N LEU A 138 5.34 -12.78 3.90
CA LEU A 138 5.21 -14.04 4.62
C LEU A 138 4.12 -13.95 5.69
N LEU A 139 3.43 -15.06 5.91
CA LEU A 139 2.46 -15.23 6.98
C LEU A 139 3.05 -16.10 8.11
N ALA A 140 2.98 -15.63 9.35
CA ALA A 140 3.15 -16.45 10.54
C ALA A 140 1.89 -16.39 11.40
N SER A 141 1.46 -17.55 11.91
CA SER A 141 0.26 -17.67 12.75
C SER A 141 0.63 -17.88 14.22
N ASN A 142 -0.30 -17.59 15.12
CA ASN A 142 -0.16 -17.84 16.57
C ASN A 142 1.07 -17.15 17.20
N VAL A 143 1.39 -15.95 16.74
CA VAL A 143 2.51 -15.15 17.25
C VAL A 143 2.07 -14.36 18.48
N CYS A 144 2.84 -14.45 19.56
CA CYS A 144 2.60 -13.73 20.81
C CYS A 144 3.42 -12.43 20.86
N VAL A 145 2.76 -11.32 21.16
CA VAL A 145 3.41 -10.01 21.40
C VAL A 145 3.97 -9.99 22.82
N LYS A 146 5.29 -9.92 22.99
CA LYS A 146 5.92 -9.86 24.33
C LYS A 146 5.99 -8.45 24.89
N LYS A 147 6.34 -7.49 24.04
CA LYS A 147 6.35 -6.05 24.36
C LYS A 147 6.22 -5.26 23.07
N HIS A 148 5.69 -4.05 23.16
CA HIS A 148 5.72 -3.10 22.05
C HIS A 148 5.88 -1.69 22.59
N SER A 149 6.41 -0.80 21.76
CA SER A 149 6.59 0.62 22.06
C SER A 149 6.50 1.44 20.79
N LEU A 150 6.22 2.73 20.96
CA LEU A 150 6.28 3.70 19.87
C LEU A 150 7.69 4.29 19.76
N PHE A 151 8.08 4.67 18.56
CA PHE A 151 9.37 5.32 18.30
C PHE A 151 9.28 6.34 17.15
N GLY A 152 10.36 7.12 17.02
CA GLY A 152 10.49 8.19 16.03
C GLY A 152 9.72 9.46 16.40
N GLU A 153 9.91 10.50 15.59
CA GLU A 153 9.32 11.81 15.84
C GLU A 153 7.79 11.75 15.76
N GLY A 154 7.15 12.16 16.85
CA GLY A 154 5.70 12.09 17.02
C GLY A 154 5.14 10.71 17.32
N GLY A 155 5.96 9.70 17.63
CA GLY A 155 5.49 8.37 18.05
C GLY A 155 4.69 7.63 16.98
N ARG A 156 4.94 7.90 15.70
CA ARG A 156 4.14 7.40 14.56
C ARG A 156 4.56 6.00 14.08
N HIS A 157 5.52 5.37 14.74
CA HIS A 157 6.05 4.07 14.34
C HIS A 157 6.00 3.11 15.52
N LEU A 158 5.66 1.86 15.22
CA LEU A 158 5.54 0.79 16.19
C LEU A 158 6.76 -0.11 16.10
N LYS A 159 7.31 -0.45 17.26
CA LYS A 159 8.30 -1.51 17.44
C LYS A 159 7.72 -2.56 18.38
N ALA A 160 7.87 -3.83 18.06
CA ALA A 160 7.38 -4.94 18.88
C ALA A 160 8.42 -6.07 18.98
N GLU A 161 8.44 -6.77 20.12
CA GLU A 161 9.11 -8.06 20.26
C GLU A 161 8.04 -9.15 20.10
N LEU A 162 8.18 -9.94 19.05
CA LEU A 162 7.25 -11.00 18.68
C LEU A 162 7.89 -12.35 18.99
N SER A 163 7.09 -13.29 19.48
CA SER A 163 7.53 -14.63 19.84
C SER A 163 6.63 -15.69 19.24
N GLY A 164 7.24 -16.76 18.73
CA GLY A 164 6.58 -17.90 18.09
C GLY A 164 7.60 -19.00 17.89
N ASP A 165 7.19 -20.27 17.93
CA ASP A 165 8.07 -21.43 17.68
C ASP A 165 9.41 -21.39 18.44
N ALA A 166 9.38 -21.01 19.73
CA ALA A 166 10.55 -20.83 20.59
C ALA A 166 11.60 -19.80 20.12
N ARG A 167 11.33 -19.04 19.05
CA ARG A 167 12.15 -17.91 18.57
C ARG A 167 11.52 -16.58 18.94
N ARG A 168 12.33 -15.53 18.86
CA ARG A 168 11.88 -14.15 18.99
C ARG A 168 12.49 -13.29 17.93
N PHE A 169 11.69 -12.36 17.41
CA PHE A 169 12.15 -11.35 16.48
C PHE A 169 11.68 -9.97 16.90
N GLU A 170 12.51 -8.98 16.59
CA GLU A 170 12.07 -7.60 16.59
C GLU A 170 11.27 -7.34 15.32
N ALA A 171 10.10 -6.74 15.47
CA ALA A 171 9.24 -6.29 14.37
C ALA A 171 9.06 -4.77 14.40
N VAL A 172 9.03 -4.16 13.22
CA VAL A 172 8.78 -2.71 13.06
C VAL A 172 7.68 -2.46 12.03
N ALA A 173 6.78 -1.53 12.33
CA ALA A 173 5.80 -1.00 11.40
C ALA A 173 5.87 0.52 11.39
N PHE A 174 6.01 1.11 10.21
CA PHE A 174 5.97 2.56 10.05
C PHE A 174 4.52 3.03 9.87
N PHE A 175 4.16 4.19 10.44
CA PHE A 175 2.81 4.78 10.33
C PHE A 175 1.71 3.90 10.95
N ARG A 176 2.09 3.05 11.90
CA ARG A 176 1.20 2.25 12.74
C ARG A 176 1.58 2.53 14.19
N THR A 177 0.56 2.75 15.03
CA THR A 177 0.73 3.05 16.46
C THR A 177 0.14 1.96 17.37
N GLU A 178 -0.58 1.01 16.80
CA GLU A 178 -1.33 0.01 17.55
C GLU A 178 -1.14 -1.38 16.94
N LEU A 179 -1.25 -2.40 17.79
CA LEU A 179 -1.43 -3.78 17.37
C LEU A 179 -2.83 -4.22 17.75
N PRO A 180 -3.48 -5.07 16.95
CA PRO A 180 -4.74 -5.68 17.35
C PRO A 180 -4.55 -6.50 18.62
N THR A 181 -5.61 -6.58 19.42
CA THR A 181 -5.69 -7.43 20.60
C THR A 181 -6.74 -8.49 20.35
N GLY A 182 -6.33 -9.76 20.34
CA GLY A 182 -7.22 -10.91 20.23
C GLY A 182 -7.59 -11.50 21.59
N PRO A 183 -8.62 -12.36 21.67
CA PRO A 183 -9.06 -13.02 22.91
C PRO A 183 -7.92 -13.74 23.65
N ASP A 184 -7.00 -14.35 22.89
CA ASP A 184 -5.88 -15.13 23.42
C ASP A 184 -4.54 -14.40 23.36
N GLY A 185 -4.53 -13.12 22.95
CA GLY A 185 -3.29 -12.34 22.77
C GLY A 185 -2.35 -12.87 21.66
N LEU A 186 -2.85 -13.79 20.81
CA LEU A 186 -2.15 -14.36 19.68
C LEU A 186 -2.55 -13.68 18.37
N LEU A 187 -1.56 -13.45 17.51
CA LEU A 187 -1.72 -12.76 16.24
C LEU A 187 -1.30 -13.64 15.07
N ASP A 188 -2.04 -13.53 13.97
CA ASP A 188 -1.49 -13.82 12.64
C ASP A 188 -0.87 -12.54 12.10
N ILE A 189 0.36 -12.63 11.60
CA ILE A 189 1.11 -11.48 11.10
C ILE A 189 1.51 -11.67 9.64
N LEU A 190 1.43 -10.59 8.87
CA LEU A 190 2.05 -10.45 7.56
C LEU A 190 3.32 -9.62 7.70
N PHE A 191 4.43 -10.12 7.17
CA PHE A 191 5.72 -9.45 7.32
C PHE A 191 6.69 -9.79 6.18
N THR A 192 7.69 -8.93 6.03
CA THR A 192 8.89 -9.23 5.24
C THR A 192 10.09 -9.26 6.17
N PRO A 193 10.87 -10.36 6.24
CA PRO A 193 12.06 -10.39 7.06
C PRO A 193 13.20 -9.63 6.36
N GLN A 194 13.96 -8.85 7.13
CA GLN A 194 15.02 -7.98 6.61
C GLN A 194 16.28 -8.13 7.46
N TRP A 195 17.43 -8.09 6.79
CA TRP A 195 18.70 -7.96 7.48
C TRP A 195 18.82 -6.59 8.13
N THR A 196 19.22 -6.57 9.39
CA THR A 196 19.62 -5.35 10.08
C THR A 196 21.04 -5.50 10.62
N PHE A 197 21.76 -4.39 10.68
CA PHE A 197 23.10 -4.32 11.20
C PHE A 197 23.11 -3.33 12.35
N PHE A 198 23.42 -3.80 13.55
CA PHE A 198 23.49 -2.96 14.73
C PHE A 198 24.72 -3.34 15.55
N ARG A 199 25.56 -2.35 15.88
CA ARG A 199 26.80 -2.54 16.65
C ARG A 199 27.73 -3.64 16.10
N GLY A 200 27.78 -3.79 14.78
CA GLY A 200 28.61 -4.81 14.11
C GLY A 200 28.00 -6.21 14.07
N GLU A 201 26.82 -6.42 14.67
CA GLU A 201 26.09 -7.69 14.61
C GLU A 201 25.00 -7.63 13.55
N ARG A 202 24.97 -8.65 12.68
CA ARG A 202 23.92 -8.84 11.67
C ARG A 202 22.82 -9.69 12.29
N SER A 203 21.60 -9.17 12.32
CA SER A 203 20.42 -9.88 12.84
C SER A 203 19.23 -9.73 11.90
N VAL A 204 18.17 -10.48 12.16
CA VAL A 204 16.93 -10.42 11.38
C VAL A 204 15.91 -9.57 12.13
N ARG A 205 15.32 -8.60 11.42
CA ARG A 205 14.19 -7.80 11.87
C ARG A 205 13.02 -8.02 10.92
N LEU A 206 11.81 -8.12 11.45
CA LEU A 206 10.59 -8.25 10.65
C LEU A 206 10.04 -6.86 10.33
N ARG A 207 9.84 -6.54 9.05
CA ARG A 207 9.01 -5.41 8.66
C ARG A 207 7.56 -5.86 8.68
N LEU A 208 6.81 -5.44 9.70
CA LEU A 208 5.41 -5.81 9.88
C LEU A 208 4.56 -5.04 8.87
N ILE A 209 3.81 -5.79 8.05
CA ILE A 209 2.91 -5.27 7.03
C ILE A 209 1.50 -5.18 7.61
N ASP A 210 1.01 -6.27 8.19
CA ASP A 210 -0.28 -6.29 8.85
C ASP A 210 -0.30 -7.32 9.99
N ALA A 211 -1.29 -7.22 10.87
CA ALA A 211 -1.54 -8.17 11.93
C ALA A 211 -3.04 -8.26 12.18
N ARG A 212 -3.51 -9.43 12.61
CA ARG A 212 -4.89 -9.67 13.04
C ARG A 212 -4.92 -10.67 14.19
N PRO A 213 -5.99 -10.69 15.01
CA PRO A 213 -6.20 -11.77 15.96
C PRO A 213 -6.15 -13.13 15.27
N SER A 214 -5.39 -14.08 15.84
CA SER A 214 -5.34 -15.43 15.31
C SER A 214 -6.67 -16.17 15.56
N GLY A 215 -6.91 -17.26 14.82
CA GLY A 215 -8.14 -18.06 14.93
C GLY A 215 -9.35 -17.51 14.15
N LEU A 216 -9.24 -16.34 13.52
CA LEU A 216 -10.25 -15.84 12.59
C LEU A 216 -10.10 -16.51 11.21
N PRO A 217 -11.19 -16.90 10.53
CA PRO A 217 -11.11 -17.45 9.17
C PRO A 217 -10.28 -16.56 8.23
N VAL A 218 -9.37 -17.13 7.45
CA VAL A 218 -8.73 -16.41 6.33
C VAL A 218 -9.62 -16.63 5.11
N ALA A 219 -10.14 -15.55 4.52
CA ALA A 219 -10.60 -15.63 3.14
C ALA A 219 -9.35 -15.70 2.26
N LEU A 220 -8.86 -16.91 2.00
CA LEU A 220 -7.78 -17.13 1.05
C LEU A 220 -8.36 -16.81 -0.33
N ALA A 221 -7.95 -15.68 -0.91
CA ALA A 221 -8.13 -15.47 -2.33
C ALA A 221 -7.22 -16.47 -3.04
N THR A 222 -7.79 -17.56 -3.54
CA THR A 222 -7.08 -18.46 -4.44
C THR A 222 -6.62 -17.64 -5.63
N ALA A 223 -5.31 -17.57 -5.86
CA ALA A 223 -4.81 -17.13 -7.16
C ALA A 223 -5.47 -18.04 -8.20
N GLY A 224 -6.23 -17.44 -9.13
CA GLY A 224 -6.81 -18.17 -10.25
C GLY A 224 -5.69 -18.83 -11.08
N PRO A 225 -6.03 -19.90 -11.81
CA PRO A 225 -5.08 -20.62 -12.66
C PRO A 225 -4.44 -19.74 -13.74
#